data_AF-A0A2V9NBG5-F1
#
_entry.id   AF-A0A2V9NBG5-F1
#
_cell.length_a   1.000
_cell.length_b   1.000
_cell.length_c   1.000
_cell.angle_alpha   90.00
_cell.angle_beta   90.00
_cell.angle_gamma   90.00
#
_symmetry.space_group_name_H-M   'P 1'
#
loop_
_entity.id
_entity.type
_entity.pdbx_description
1 polymer ?
#
loop_
_entity_poly.entity_id
_entity_poly.type
_entity_poly.pdbx_seq_one_letter_code
_entity_poly.pdbx_strand_id
1 'polypeptide(L)'
;MQRIPLVVLVFLLISLTLPGYSQTANGAPNGAHYNLNIIGVENPKNSTLTGSDRHTIFVALGNKNGAVTSNIYLTPGDFQVCDGNAFDAAVDCSNNQIQSRGAVFQLPCNTNVPADITCAAGTQSASYQVWGRALGKPGGSAVVTTCATDPTTGEVVCSNESTLNVFTRKSGKQTFTNVTNELTSTVVSFDGGLTFQRVALFSGGLQDFFWQYANSGLRLLQLRFYQL
;
A
#
# COMPACT_ATOMS: atom_id res chain seq x y z
N MET A 1 -58.53 -34.88 29.80
CA MET A 1 -57.47 -33.95 30.26
C MET A 1 -56.13 -34.51 29.79
N GLN A 2 -55.62 -34.02 28.67
CA GLN A 2 -54.41 -34.55 28.01
C GLN A 2 -53.36 -33.43 28.02
N ARG A 3 -52.25 -33.66 28.72
CA ARG A 3 -51.16 -32.70 28.91
C ARG A 3 -50.24 -32.74 27.68
N ILE A 4 -50.09 -31.63 26.99
CA ILE A 4 -49.10 -31.44 25.91
C ILE A 4 -47.80 -30.93 26.55
N PRO A 5 -46.63 -31.55 26.32
CA PRO A 5 -45.36 -31.01 26.78
C PRO A 5 -44.84 -29.97 25.78
N LEU A 6 -44.44 -28.81 26.30
CA LEU A 6 -43.75 -27.74 25.59
C LEU A 6 -42.28 -28.15 25.38
N VAL A 7 -41.87 -28.40 24.13
CA VAL A 7 -40.47 -28.64 23.78
C VAL A 7 -39.80 -27.28 23.50
N VAL A 8 -38.90 -26.87 24.39
CA VAL A 8 -38.06 -25.67 24.21
C VAL A 8 -36.83 -26.07 23.41
N LEU A 9 -36.75 -25.61 22.17
CA LEU A 9 -35.59 -25.80 21.29
C LEU A 9 -34.54 -24.73 21.61
N VAL A 10 -33.45 -25.13 22.26
CA VAL A 10 -32.30 -24.26 22.55
C VAL A 10 -31.40 -24.21 21.32
N PHE A 11 -31.39 -23.10 20.59
CA PHE A 11 -30.42 -22.84 19.54
C PHE A 11 -29.07 -22.48 20.16
N LEU A 12 -28.08 -23.37 20.02
CA LEU A 12 -26.70 -23.13 20.41
C LEU A 12 -26.02 -22.23 19.37
N LEU A 13 -25.87 -20.93 19.67
CA LEU A 13 -25.08 -20.00 18.87
C LEU A 13 -23.59 -20.35 19.04
N ILE A 14 -23.01 -20.99 18.03
CA ILE A 14 -21.56 -21.18 17.93
C ILE A 14 -20.96 -19.84 17.48
N SER A 15 -20.41 -19.08 18.43
CA SER A 15 -19.62 -17.89 18.16
C SER A 15 -18.30 -18.29 17.50
N LEU A 16 -18.19 -18.08 16.19
CA LEU A 16 -16.95 -18.23 15.44
C LEU A 16 -15.98 -17.12 15.88
N THR A 17 -15.09 -17.41 16.82
CA THR A 17 -14.04 -16.46 17.22
C THR A 17 -12.97 -16.44 16.14
N LEU A 18 -12.97 -15.41 15.28
CA LEU A 18 -11.84 -15.14 14.41
C LEU A 18 -10.61 -14.84 15.27
N PRO A 19 -9.42 -15.37 14.95
CA PRO A 19 -8.20 -15.06 15.69
C PRO A 19 -7.93 -13.56 15.62
N GLY A 20 -8.10 -12.87 16.75
CA GLY A 20 -7.70 -11.48 16.90
C GLY A 20 -6.19 -11.38 17.05
N TYR A 21 -5.53 -10.70 16.12
CA TYR A 21 -4.11 -10.37 16.27
C TYR A 21 -3.92 -9.47 17.49
N SER A 22 -3.13 -9.93 18.47
CA SER A 22 -2.71 -9.10 19.61
C SER A 22 -1.91 -7.91 19.06
N GLN A 23 -2.38 -6.68 19.30
CA GLN A 23 -1.66 -5.47 18.91
C GLN A 23 -0.50 -5.23 19.88
N THR A 24 0.70 -5.00 19.35
CA THR A 24 1.85 -4.60 20.18
C THR A 24 1.69 -3.17 20.70
N ALA A 25 2.50 -2.77 21.68
CA ALA A 25 2.53 -1.40 22.20
C ALA A 25 2.83 -0.31 21.15
N ASN A 26 3.19 -0.67 19.91
CA ASN A 26 3.39 0.26 18.79
C ASN A 26 2.20 0.33 17.81
N GLY A 27 1.10 -0.38 18.08
CA GLY A 27 -0.13 -0.40 17.27
C GLY A 27 -0.12 -1.37 16.08
N ALA A 28 1.01 -2.02 15.75
CA ALA A 28 1.05 -3.01 14.67
C ALA A 28 0.69 -4.42 15.16
N PRO A 29 0.22 -5.30 14.24
CA PRO A 29 0.09 -6.73 14.49
C PRO A 29 1.40 -7.37 14.92
N ASN A 30 1.28 -8.42 15.73
CA ASN A 30 2.36 -9.36 15.99
C ASN A 30 2.51 -10.35 14.83
N GLY A 31 3.74 -10.74 14.51
CA GLY A 31 4.01 -11.77 13.51
C GLY A 31 5.15 -11.43 12.56
N ALA A 32 5.50 -12.42 11.72
CA ALA A 32 6.44 -12.23 10.61
C ALA A 32 5.86 -11.20 9.63
N HIS A 33 6.73 -10.32 9.14
CA HIS A 33 6.35 -9.28 8.20
C HIS A 33 7.53 -8.85 7.34
N TYR A 34 7.24 -8.42 6.12
CA TYR A 34 8.19 -7.66 5.32
C TYR A 34 8.17 -6.20 5.78
N ASN A 35 9.33 -5.57 5.97
CA ASN A 35 9.42 -4.16 6.32
C ASN A 35 9.88 -3.38 5.08
N LEU A 36 9.27 -2.24 4.78
CA LEU A 36 9.74 -1.30 3.77
C LEU A 36 9.94 0.07 4.41
N ASN A 37 11.11 0.68 4.19
CA ASN A 37 11.39 2.05 4.59
C ASN A 37 11.43 2.95 3.35
N ILE A 38 10.62 4.01 3.32
CA ILE A 38 10.68 5.05 2.30
C ILE A 38 11.31 6.28 2.93
N ILE A 39 12.50 6.65 2.46
CA ILE A 39 13.36 7.67 3.06
C ILE A 39 13.41 8.89 2.17
N GLY A 40 12.94 10.03 2.68
CA GLY A 40 13.08 11.31 2.02
C GLY A 40 14.50 11.84 2.13
N VAL A 41 15.14 12.11 0.98
CA VAL A 41 16.50 12.67 0.90
C VAL A 41 16.52 14.02 0.18
N GLU A 42 17.39 14.91 0.64
CA GLU A 42 17.61 16.23 0.03
C GLU A 42 18.47 16.10 -1.23
N ASN A 43 19.46 15.19 -1.20
CA ASN A 43 20.34 14.92 -2.30
C ASN A 43 20.02 13.54 -2.89
N PRO A 44 19.81 13.42 -4.21
CA PRO A 44 19.65 12.15 -4.90
C PRO A 44 20.77 11.17 -4.57
N LYS A 45 20.47 9.87 -4.63
CA LYS A 45 21.50 8.84 -4.61
C LYS A 45 22.06 8.67 -6.02
N ASN A 46 23.38 8.74 -6.16
CA ASN A 46 24.07 8.57 -7.44
C ASN A 46 24.48 7.11 -7.71
N SER A 47 24.33 6.23 -6.73
CA SER A 47 24.55 4.79 -6.89
C SER A 47 23.28 4.16 -7.46
N THR A 48 23.42 3.28 -8.44
CA THR A 48 22.33 2.39 -8.88
C THR A 48 21.95 1.48 -7.71
N LEU A 49 20.68 1.48 -7.32
CA LEU A 49 20.15 0.72 -6.16
C LEU A 49 19.24 -0.44 -6.59
N THR A 50 19.43 -0.93 -7.82
CA THR A 50 18.70 -2.03 -8.41
C THR A 50 19.13 -3.38 -7.84
N GLY A 51 18.17 -4.30 -7.64
CA GLY A 51 18.44 -5.68 -7.22
C GLY A 51 19.14 -5.79 -5.85
N SER A 52 18.98 -4.79 -5.00
CA SER A 52 19.53 -4.83 -3.65
C SER A 52 18.53 -5.48 -2.69
N ASP A 53 18.99 -6.37 -1.80
CA ASP A 53 18.18 -6.91 -0.67
C ASP A 53 17.79 -5.82 0.36
N ARG A 54 17.87 -4.55 -0.04
CA ARG A 54 17.58 -3.40 0.79
C ARG A 54 16.07 -3.20 0.77
N HIS A 55 15.49 -3.35 1.93
CA HIS A 55 14.12 -2.99 2.25
C HIS A 55 13.89 -1.47 2.30
N THR A 56 14.50 -0.70 1.39
CA THR A 56 14.57 0.77 1.43
C THR A 56 14.44 1.39 0.05
N ILE A 57 13.60 2.42 -0.06
CA ILE A 57 13.45 3.28 -1.23
C ILE A 57 13.80 4.72 -0.84
N PHE A 58 14.56 5.41 -1.69
CA PHE A 58 14.90 6.82 -1.54
C PHE A 58 14.04 7.68 -2.47
N VAL A 59 13.38 8.67 -1.89
CA VAL A 59 12.48 9.60 -2.58
C VAL A 59 12.89 11.04 -2.32
N ALA A 60 12.41 11.95 -3.16
CA ALA A 60 12.62 13.38 -2.96
C ALA A 60 12.05 13.84 -1.61
N LEU A 61 12.79 14.70 -0.93
CA LEU A 61 12.34 15.33 0.31
C LEU A 61 11.87 16.76 0.05
N GLY A 62 10.58 17.00 0.27
CA GLY A 62 10.05 18.36 0.24
C GLY A 62 10.32 19.13 1.50
N ASN A 63 9.65 20.26 1.61
CA ASN A 63 9.65 21.05 2.84
C ASN A 63 8.23 21.05 3.43
N LYS A 64 8.08 21.63 4.61
CA LYS A 64 6.80 21.63 5.34
C LYS A 64 5.69 22.42 4.62
N ASN A 65 6.06 23.27 3.68
CA ASN A 65 5.17 24.19 2.98
C ASN A 65 4.98 23.82 1.49
N GLY A 66 5.61 22.74 1.02
CA GLY A 66 5.58 22.34 -0.38
C GLY A 66 6.00 20.89 -0.54
N ALA A 67 5.08 20.07 -1.06
CA ALA A 67 5.34 18.70 -1.40
C ALA A 67 6.19 18.61 -2.68
N VAL A 68 7.08 17.62 -2.73
CA VAL A 68 7.65 17.12 -3.98
C VAL A 68 7.21 15.67 -4.14
N THR A 69 6.87 15.31 -5.36
CA THR A 69 6.35 13.99 -5.70
C THR A 69 7.47 13.09 -6.23
N SER A 70 7.49 11.84 -5.77
CA SER A 70 8.25 10.75 -6.38
C SER A 70 7.29 9.60 -6.70
N ASN A 71 7.50 8.94 -7.84
CA ASN A 71 6.70 7.77 -8.21
C ASN A 71 7.44 6.50 -7.79
N ILE A 72 6.69 5.56 -7.21
CA ILE A 72 7.16 4.21 -6.89
C ILE A 72 6.28 3.24 -7.67
N TYR A 73 6.82 2.68 -8.75
CA TYR A 73 6.10 1.76 -9.62
C TYR A 73 5.95 0.39 -8.96
N LEU A 74 4.82 -0.25 -9.23
CA LEU A 74 4.41 -1.49 -8.60
C LEU A 74 4.43 -2.60 -9.65
N THR A 75 5.04 -3.73 -9.28
CA THR A 75 5.07 -4.93 -10.13
C THR A 75 4.54 -6.13 -9.36
N PRO A 76 3.87 -7.09 -10.01
CA PRO A 76 3.34 -8.27 -9.34
C PRO A 76 4.47 -9.23 -8.95
N GLY A 77 4.43 -9.77 -7.72
CA GLY A 77 5.33 -10.83 -7.27
C GLY A 77 5.59 -10.79 -5.76
N ASP A 78 6.62 -11.47 -5.26
CA ASP A 78 6.98 -11.39 -3.83
C ASP A 78 7.37 -9.97 -3.38
N PHE A 79 7.24 -9.70 -2.07
CA PHE A 79 7.64 -8.41 -1.49
C PHE A 79 9.15 -8.19 -1.63
N GLN A 80 9.55 -7.24 -2.47
CA GLN A 80 10.95 -6.83 -2.61
C GLN A 80 11.08 -5.44 -3.24
N VAL A 81 12.16 -4.74 -2.94
CA VAL A 81 12.53 -3.52 -3.66
C VAL A 81 13.34 -3.91 -4.89
N CYS A 82 12.76 -3.76 -6.08
CA CYS A 82 13.49 -3.99 -7.33
C CYS A 82 14.46 -2.84 -7.60
N ASP A 83 14.02 -1.61 -7.34
CA ASP A 83 14.82 -0.41 -7.50
C ASP A 83 14.54 0.56 -6.35
N GLY A 84 15.57 0.81 -5.55
CA GLY A 84 15.50 1.69 -4.38
C GLY A 84 15.69 3.17 -4.69
N ASN A 85 15.87 3.58 -5.94
CA ASN A 85 16.22 4.96 -6.30
C ASN A 85 15.10 5.63 -7.11
N ALA A 86 14.46 6.67 -6.57
CA ALA A 86 13.41 7.39 -7.30
C ALA A 86 13.95 8.52 -8.20
N PHE A 87 15.27 8.65 -8.36
CA PHE A 87 15.90 9.79 -9.00
C PHE A 87 16.47 9.50 -10.39
N ASP A 88 16.54 8.24 -10.80
CA ASP A 88 16.99 7.71 -12.07
C ASP A 88 15.90 6.82 -12.70
N ALA A 89 16.22 6.18 -13.82
CA ALA A 89 15.30 5.34 -14.57
C ALA A 89 14.78 4.18 -13.71
N ALA A 90 13.47 3.94 -13.74
CA ALA A 90 12.85 2.89 -12.93
C ALA A 90 13.08 1.53 -13.58
N VAL A 91 13.70 0.61 -12.84
CA VAL A 91 14.05 -0.73 -13.32
C VAL A 91 13.30 -1.81 -12.53
N ASP A 92 12.65 -2.74 -13.22
CA ASP A 92 11.97 -3.87 -12.60
C ASP A 92 12.93 -4.94 -12.05
N CYS A 93 12.41 -5.95 -11.35
CA CYS A 93 13.21 -7.02 -10.77
C CYS A 93 13.89 -7.94 -11.82
N SER A 94 13.55 -7.78 -13.10
CA SER A 94 14.18 -8.48 -14.24
C SER A 94 15.20 -7.60 -14.98
N ASN A 95 15.56 -6.45 -14.42
CA ASN A 95 16.46 -5.45 -15.01
C ASN A 95 15.94 -4.76 -16.28
N ASN A 96 14.62 -4.75 -16.51
CA ASN A 96 14.03 -3.96 -17.58
C ASN A 96 13.71 -2.56 -17.09
N GLN A 97 14.10 -1.54 -17.86
CA GLN A 97 13.63 -0.19 -17.61
C GLN A 97 12.14 -0.11 -17.96
N ILE A 98 11.29 0.21 -16.97
CA ILE A 98 9.84 0.32 -17.14
C ILE A 98 9.39 1.77 -17.28
N GLN A 99 10.14 2.72 -16.71
CA GLN A 99 9.82 4.15 -16.74
C GLN A 99 11.08 5.01 -16.78
N SER A 100 10.94 6.24 -17.28
CA SER A 100 12.07 7.18 -17.42
C SER A 100 12.61 7.67 -16.08
N ARG A 101 11.79 7.63 -15.01
CA ARG A 101 12.20 8.01 -13.66
C ARG A 101 11.31 7.42 -12.56
N GLY A 102 11.90 6.82 -11.53
CA GLY A 102 11.17 6.41 -10.32
C GLY A 102 11.76 5.16 -9.68
N ALA A 103 11.26 4.81 -8.50
CA ALA A 103 11.64 3.58 -7.81
C ALA A 103 10.69 2.45 -8.18
N VAL A 104 11.03 1.20 -7.85
CA VAL A 104 10.19 0.03 -8.12
C VAL A 104 10.09 -0.87 -6.90
N PHE A 105 8.85 -1.18 -6.52
CA PHE A 105 8.52 -2.14 -5.47
C PHE A 105 7.67 -3.27 -6.03
N GLN A 106 8.05 -4.51 -5.74
CA GLN A 106 7.29 -5.68 -6.11
C GLN A 106 6.43 -6.14 -4.92
N LEU A 107 5.19 -6.49 -5.20
CA LEU A 107 4.23 -6.99 -4.22
C LEU A 107 3.16 -7.84 -4.92
N PRO A 108 2.54 -8.81 -4.24
CA PRO A 108 1.52 -9.64 -4.86
C PRO A 108 0.21 -8.85 -4.95
N CYS A 109 -0.68 -9.23 -5.86
CA CYS A 109 -2.05 -8.73 -5.80
C CYS A 109 -2.69 -9.14 -4.46
N ASN A 110 -3.26 -8.17 -3.73
CA ASN A 110 -3.84 -8.43 -2.43
C ASN A 110 -5.24 -9.06 -2.55
N THR A 111 -5.43 -10.24 -1.99
CA THR A 111 -6.76 -10.89 -1.93
C THR A 111 -7.54 -10.51 -0.67
N ASN A 112 -6.95 -9.73 0.24
CA ASN A 112 -7.57 -9.21 1.47
C ASN A 112 -7.93 -7.71 1.33
N VAL A 113 -8.49 -7.34 0.19
CA VAL A 113 -9.14 -6.04 0.00
C VAL A 113 -10.58 -6.25 -0.44
N PRO A 114 -11.52 -5.39 -0.01
CA PRO A 114 -12.92 -5.46 -0.44
C PRO A 114 -13.06 -4.88 -1.86
N ALA A 115 -12.38 -5.47 -2.84
CA ALA A 115 -12.37 -4.98 -4.21
C ALA A 115 -13.57 -5.51 -5.00
N ASP A 116 -14.24 -4.62 -5.72
CA ASP A 116 -15.27 -4.96 -6.70
C ASP A 116 -14.65 -5.67 -7.91
N ILE A 117 -13.45 -5.23 -8.29
CA ILE A 117 -12.62 -5.87 -9.32
C ILE A 117 -11.39 -6.49 -8.66
N THR A 118 -11.41 -7.81 -8.54
CA THR A 118 -10.44 -8.63 -7.79
C THR A 118 -9.23 -9.01 -8.65
N CYS A 119 -8.19 -9.60 -8.04
CA CYS A 119 -6.95 -10.00 -8.72
C CYS A 119 -7.18 -10.73 -10.06
N ALA A 120 -6.49 -10.30 -11.11
CA ALA A 120 -6.56 -10.94 -12.41
C ALA A 120 -6.03 -12.39 -12.38
N ALA A 121 -6.65 -13.27 -13.15
CA ALA A 121 -6.21 -14.66 -13.26
C ALA A 121 -4.77 -14.74 -13.81
N GLY A 122 -3.93 -15.57 -13.20
CA GLY A 122 -2.53 -15.72 -13.57
C GLY A 122 -1.58 -14.69 -12.93
N THR A 123 -2.10 -13.68 -12.22
CA THR A 123 -1.28 -12.75 -11.44
C THR A 123 -0.89 -13.37 -10.10
N GLN A 124 0.38 -13.22 -9.70
CA GLN A 124 0.83 -13.59 -8.36
C GLN A 124 0.01 -12.85 -7.31
N SER A 125 -0.63 -13.59 -6.40
CA SER A 125 -1.54 -13.04 -5.40
C SER A 125 -1.28 -13.62 -4.02
N ALA A 126 -1.65 -12.86 -2.99
CA ALA A 126 -1.57 -13.29 -1.59
C ALA A 126 -2.57 -12.50 -0.74
N SER A 127 -2.96 -13.06 0.40
CA SER A 127 -3.76 -12.38 1.41
C SER A 127 -2.84 -11.68 2.42
N TYR A 128 -2.91 -10.35 2.53
CA TYR A 128 -2.05 -9.62 3.47
C TYR A 128 -2.65 -8.29 3.95
N GLN A 129 -2.06 -7.76 5.02
CA GLN A 129 -2.34 -6.42 5.54
C GLN A 129 -1.11 -5.54 5.46
N VAL A 130 -1.33 -4.24 5.21
CA VAL A 130 -0.29 -3.22 5.20
C VAL A 130 -0.51 -2.24 6.34
N TRP A 131 0.52 -2.04 7.14
CA TRP A 131 0.51 -1.13 8.28
C TRP A 131 1.63 -0.11 8.14
N GLY A 132 1.30 1.18 8.26
CA GLY A 132 2.24 2.28 8.04
C GLY A 132 2.37 3.23 9.23
N ARG A 133 3.54 3.85 9.38
CA ARG A 133 3.75 4.99 10.30
C ARG A 133 4.81 5.96 9.83
N ALA A 134 4.62 7.23 10.16
CA ALA A 134 5.60 8.29 9.93
C ALA A 134 6.65 8.33 11.05
N LEU A 135 7.93 8.48 10.72
CA LEU A 135 9.07 8.51 11.66
C LEU A 135 10.06 9.64 11.28
N GLY A 136 11.12 9.79 12.08
CA GLY A 136 12.16 10.81 11.90
C GLY A 136 11.82 12.14 12.58
N LYS A 137 12.24 13.26 11.99
CA LYS A 137 12.06 14.60 12.56
C LYS A 137 10.57 15.03 12.54
N PRO A 138 10.02 15.54 13.66
CA PRO A 138 8.67 16.12 13.71
C PRO A 138 8.38 17.22 12.69
N GLY A 139 7.13 17.24 12.24
CA GLY A 139 6.53 18.28 11.39
C GLY A 139 6.58 18.01 9.89
N GLY A 140 7.02 16.84 9.45
CA GLY A 140 6.91 16.39 8.06
C GLY A 140 5.69 15.50 7.84
N SER A 141 5.19 15.45 6.62
CA SER A 141 4.13 14.52 6.22
C SER A 141 4.35 13.96 4.82
N ALA A 142 3.69 12.85 4.52
CA ALA A 142 3.57 12.35 3.15
C ALA A 142 2.14 11.90 2.87
N VAL A 143 1.72 12.02 1.62
CA VAL A 143 0.48 11.44 1.11
C VAL A 143 0.87 10.46 0.01
N VAL A 144 0.34 9.25 0.11
CA VAL A 144 0.52 8.20 -0.89
C VAL A 144 -0.83 7.96 -1.55
N THR A 145 -0.86 8.12 -2.86
CA THR A 145 -2.04 7.86 -3.69
C THR A 145 -1.69 6.78 -4.70
N THR A 146 -2.47 5.70 -4.73
CA THR A 146 -2.32 4.65 -5.75
C THR A 146 -2.88 5.16 -7.07
N CYS A 147 -2.10 5.06 -8.14
CA CYS A 147 -2.48 5.44 -9.49
C CYS A 147 -2.15 4.31 -10.47
N ALA A 148 -2.75 4.36 -11.65
CA ALA A 148 -2.50 3.42 -12.74
C ALA A 148 -2.81 4.11 -14.08
N THR A 149 -2.51 3.43 -15.18
CA THR A 149 -2.82 3.88 -16.53
C THR A 149 -4.01 3.10 -17.07
N ASP A 150 -4.97 3.79 -17.68
CA ASP A 150 -6.00 3.15 -18.50
C ASP A 150 -5.39 2.76 -19.86
N PRO A 151 -5.32 1.47 -20.20
CA PRO A 151 -4.71 0.98 -21.44
C PRO A 151 -5.47 1.40 -22.70
N THR A 152 -6.75 1.77 -22.58
CA THR A 152 -7.59 2.17 -23.72
C THR A 152 -7.30 3.61 -24.14
N THR A 153 -7.12 4.49 -23.15
CA THR A 153 -6.95 5.94 -23.37
C THR A 153 -5.50 6.39 -23.23
N GLY A 154 -4.68 5.64 -22.49
CA GLY A 154 -3.32 6.04 -22.10
C GLY A 154 -3.28 7.04 -20.94
N GLU A 155 -4.42 7.39 -20.35
CA GLU A 155 -4.51 8.38 -19.28
C GLU A 155 -4.16 7.79 -17.92
N VAL A 156 -3.51 8.61 -17.09
CA VAL A 156 -3.24 8.25 -15.70
C VAL A 156 -4.48 8.52 -14.85
N VAL A 157 -4.96 7.49 -14.18
CA VAL A 157 -6.07 7.54 -13.23
C VAL A 157 -5.55 7.29 -11.83
N CYS A 158 -5.79 8.24 -10.93
CA CYS A 158 -5.42 8.13 -9.51
C CYS A 158 -6.64 7.84 -8.65
N SER A 159 -6.43 7.04 -7.61
CA SER A 159 -7.44 6.67 -6.63
C SER A 159 -8.08 7.90 -5.98
N ASN A 160 -9.40 7.84 -5.78
CA ASN A 160 -10.15 8.80 -4.97
C ASN A 160 -9.88 8.64 -3.45
N GLU A 161 -9.20 7.56 -3.06
CA GLU A 161 -8.67 7.34 -1.71
C GLU A 161 -7.15 7.47 -1.68
N SER A 162 -6.63 7.98 -0.55
CA SER A 162 -5.19 8.12 -0.31
C SER A 162 -4.90 8.04 1.19
N THR A 163 -3.61 7.99 1.55
CA THR A 163 -3.19 8.01 2.96
C THR A 163 -3.18 9.41 3.58
N LEU A 164 -4.06 10.30 3.12
CA LEU A 164 -4.14 11.69 3.57
C LEU A 164 -4.31 11.74 5.10
N ASN A 165 -3.54 12.61 5.76
CA ASN A 165 -3.47 12.77 7.21
C ASN A 165 -2.95 11.54 8.01
N VAL A 166 -2.74 10.38 7.37
CA VAL A 166 -2.22 9.18 8.05
C VAL A 166 -0.73 9.33 8.37
N PHE A 167 0.08 9.71 7.39
CA PHE A 167 1.53 9.81 7.56
C PHE A 167 1.97 11.23 7.92
N THR A 168 1.48 11.71 9.07
CA THR A 168 1.93 12.98 9.65
C THR A 168 2.83 12.71 10.84
N ARG A 169 4.10 13.14 10.78
CA ARG A 169 5.06 12.95 11.87
C ARG A 169 4.85 14.00 12.95
N LYS A 170 3.99 13.68 13.93
CA LYS A 170 3.75 14.50 15.14
C LYS A 170 4.88 14.31 16.16
N SER A 171 4.97 15.12 17.20
CA SER A 171 5.89 14.87 18.32
C SER A 171 5.52 13.59 19.09
N GLY A 172 6.48 12.99 19.79
CA GLY A 172 6.27 11.78 20.60
C GLY A 172 6.31 10.47 19.80
N LYS A 173 5.79 9.40 20.40
CA LYS A 173 5.72 8.06 19.79
C LYS A 173 4.71 8.05 18.64
N GLN A 174 5.05 7.40 17.54
CA GLN A 174 4.14 7.18 16.42
C GLN A 174 3.74 5.70 16.39
N THR A 175 2.45 5.46 16.24
CA THR A 175 1.87 4.12 16.13
C THR A 175 1.60 3.77 14.69
N PHE A 176 1.51 2.48 14.39
CA PHE A 176 1.10 2.01 13.09
C PHE A 176 -0.41 2.18 12.89
N THR A 177 -0.79 2.45 11.65
CA THR A 177 -2.16 2.51 11.16
C THR A 177 -2.31 1.52 10.01
N ASN A 178 -3.43 0.80 9.95
CA ASN A 178 -3.76 -0.05 8.82
C ASN A 178 -4.06 0.83 7.59
N VAL A 179 -3.32 0.61 6.50
CA VAL A 179 -3.42 1.33 5.22
C VAL A 179 -3.56 0.34 4.05
N THR A 180 -4.09 -0.85 4.34
CA THR A 180 -4.19 -1.95 3.37
C THR A 180 -4.97 -1.53 2.14
N ASN A 181 -6.14 -0.90 2.33
CA ASN A 181 -7.01 -0.51 1.24
C ASN A 181 -6.34 0.53 0.34
N GLU A 182 -5.80 1.60 0.92
CA GLU A 182 -5.22 2.74 0.20
C GLU A 182 -3.98 2.36 -0.61
N LEU A 183 -3.16 1.45 -0.09
CA LEU A 183 -1.89 1.07 -0.73
C LEU A 183 -1.97 -0.18 -1.61
N THR A 184 -3.05 -0.95 -1.53
CA THR A 184 -3.19 -2.22 -2.30
C THR A 184 -4.45 -2.28 -3.18
N SER A 185 -5.08 -1.14 -3.41
CA SER A 185 -6.16 -0.98 -4.39
C SER A 185 -6.26 0.48 -4.86
N THR A 186 -7.06 0.71 -5.89
CA THR A 186 -7.46 2.04 -6.34
C THR A 186 -8.98 2.16 -6.33
N VAL A 187 -9.51 3.32 -5.95
CA VAL A 187 -10.95 3.63 -6.06
C VAL A 187 -11.14 4.58 -7.22
N VAL A 188 -11.72 4.09 -8.31
CA VAL A 188 -11.84 4.83 -9.58
C VAL A 188 -13.25 4.77 -10.12
N SER A 189 -13.58 5.72 -10.99
CA SER A 189 -14.83 5.73 -11.73
C SER A 189 -14.54 5.55 -13.21
N PHE A 190 -15.23 4.59 -13.83
CA PHE A 190 -15.14 4.32 -15.27
C PHE A 190 -16.30 4.94 -16.07
N ASP A 191 -17.26 5.56 -15.38
CA ASP A 191 -18.50 6.10 -15.95
C ASP A 191 -18.63 7.63 -15.77
N GLY A 192 -17.49 8.33 -15.64
CA GLY A 192 -17.47 9.79 -15.56
C GLY A 192 -17.84 10.35 -14.18
N GLY A 193 -17.64 9.58 -13.11
CA GLY A 193 -17.83 9.99 -11.72
C GLY A 193 -19.17 9.59 -11.10
N LEU A 194 -19.96 8.76 -11.78
CA LEU A 194 -21.30 8.37 -11.31
C LEU A 194 -21.23 7.19 -10.33
N THR A 195 -20.35 6.22 -10.59
CA THR A 195 -20.06 5.11 -9.69
C THR A 195 -18.56 4.97 -9.47
N PHE A 196 -18.19 4.59 -8.25
CA PHE A 196 -16.81 4.29 -7.87
C PHE A 196 -16.69 2.82 -7.54
N GLN A 197 -15.66 2.19 -8.09
CA GLN A 197 -15.33 0.80 -7.85
C GLN A 197 -13.93 0.71 -7.25
N ARG A 198 -13.76 -0.20 -6.30
CA ARG A 198 -12.43 -0.57 -5.81
C ARG A 198 -11.84 -1.64 -6.70
N VAL A 199 -10.69 -1.33 -7.29
CA VAL A 199 -9.93 -2.22 -8.16
C VAL A 199 -8.66 -2.64 -7.43
N ALA A 200 -8.47 -3.95 -7.25
CA ALA A 200 -7.22 -4.49 -6.71
C ALA A 200 -6.04 -4.16 -7.65
N LEU A 201 -4.83 -4.05 -7.10
CA LEU A 201 -3.63 -3.87 -7.92
C LEU A 201 -3.53 -4.99 -8.98
N PHE A 202 -2.99 -4.66 -10.15
CA PHE A 202 -2.75 -5.62 -11.23
C PHE A 202 -4.03 -6.29 -11.74
N SER A 203 -5.14 -5.54 -11.76
CA SER A 203 -6.43 -6.01 -12.25
C SER A 203 -7.25 -4.90 -12.92
N GLY A 204 -8.41 -5.31 -13.47
CA GLY A 204 -9.54 -4.44 -13.77
C GLY A 204 -9.34 -3.47 -14.90
N GLY A 205 -8.61 -3.90 -15.93
CA GLY A 205 -8.41 -3.08 -17.12
C GLY A 205 -7.55 -1.84 -16.86
N LEU A 206 -6.73 -1.84 -15.80
CA LEU A 206 -5.69 -0.84 -15.56
C LEU A 206 -4.31 -1.53 -15.61
N GLN A 207 -3.29 -0.76 -15.95
CA GLN A 207 -1.90 -1.22 -16.01
C GLN A 207 -0.94 -0.19 -15.39
N ASP A 208 0.34 -0.52 -15.31
CA ASP A 208 1.40 0.39 -14.87
C ASP A 208 1.11 1.04 -13.50
N PHE A 209 0.63 0.25 -12.54
CA PHE A 209 0.29 0.73 -11.20
C PHE A 209 1.51 1.37 -10.51
N PHE A 210 1.29 2.47 -9.80
CA PHE A 210 2.32 3.13 -9.02
C PHE A 210 1.74 3.84 -7.79
N TRP A 211 2.58 4.02 -6.77
CA TRP A 211 2.32 4.95 -5.69
C TRP A 211 2.89 6.33 -6.07
N GLN A 212 2.00 7.31 -6.16
CA GLN A 212 2.39 8.71 -6.18
C GLN A 212 2.69 9.16 -4.74
N TYR A 213 3.97 9.32 -4.41
CA TYR A 213 4.44 9.68 -3.08
C TYR A 213 4.70 11.20 -2.99
N ALA A 214 3.73 11.96 -2.49
CA ALA A 214 3.85 13.39 -2.27
C ALA A 214 4.48 13.65 -0.88
N ASN A 215 5.72 14.13 -0.86
CA ASN A 215 6.51 14.30 0.37
C ASN A 215 6.62 15.76 0.81
N SER A 216 5.96 16.13 1.90
CA SER A 216 6.06 17.43 2.58
C SER A 216 7.01 17.36 3.78
N GLY A 217 8.27 17.00 3.52
CA GLY A 217 9.33 16.98 4.54
C GLY A 217 9.33 15.78 5.49
N LEU A 218 8.61 14.69 5.18
CA LEU A 218 8.70 13.43 5.93
C LEU A 218 10.03 12.72 5.65
N ARG A 219 10.78 12.45 6.72
CA ARG A 219 12.11 11.83 6.64
C ARG A 219 12.06 10.32 6.47
N LEU A 220 11.09 9.66 7.09
CA LEU A 220 10.94 8.21 7.04
C LEU A 220 9.47 7.83 7.12
N LEU A 221 8.96 7.16 6.09
CA LEU A 221 7.75 6.34 6.19
C LEU A 221 8.19 4.89 6.36
N GLN A 222 7.68 4.21 7.39
CA GLN A 222 7.87 2.78 7.58
C GLN A 222 6.57 2.05 7.33
N LEU A 223 6.61 1.09 6.40
CA LEU A 223 5.51 0.17 6.09
C LEU A 223 5.88 -1.25 6.52
N ARG A 224 4.87 -2.01 6.91
CA ARG A 224 4.97 -3.43 7.25
C ARG A 224 3.87 -4.20 6.54
N PHE A 225 4.25 -5.32 5.93
CA PHE A 225 3.36 -6.20 5.18
C PHE A 225 3.27 -7.53 5.92
N TYR A 226 2.08 -7.87 6.39
CA TYR A 226 1.80 -9.07 7.17
C TYR A 226 0.95 -10.02 6.32
N GLN A 227 1.49 -11.19 5.98
CA GLN A 227 0.69 -12.25 5.37
C GLN A 227 -0.34 -12.77 6.39
N LEU A 228 -1.53 -13.14 5.89
CA LEU A 228 -2.66 -13.63 6.68
C LEU A 228 -2.85 -15.15 6.54
#